data_AF-A0A7V1L382-F1
#
_entry.id   AF-A0A7V1L382-F1
#
_cell.length_a   1.000
_cell.length_b   1.000
_cell.length_c   1.000
_cell.angle_alpha   90.00
_cell.angle_beta   90.00
_cell.angle_gamma   90.00
#
_symmetry.space_group_name_H-M   'P 1'
#
loop_
_entity.id
_entity.type
_entity.pdbx_description
1 polymer ?
#
loop_
_entity_poly.entity_id
_entity_poly.type
_entity_poly.pdbx_seq_one_letter_code
_entity_poly.pdbx_strand_id
1 'polypeptide(L)'
;MPDTDKCATLILDREVCVHGARTGWFRGTGDAKMNIDWGRFIDVMIIGEWLVFLQALFSFWDGFFSATQMSRKGHHGYSFLQHGGMWCDVIIITPLVAYLVGKYQFAYLSPLSITIAIVALVVWTALAVFVFTPAGKIMPEAHTHDGYVTEAGWILVVYATLASWVIVMWYVSGLETPPISENDVAIVSFVLIPWAILSVIKISPIWKLNYCSTTQTAVKIIGIAVLAWWRLW
;
A
#
# COMPACT_ATOMS: atom_id res chain seq x y z
N MET A 1 24.28 53.21 -52.89
CA MET A 1 22.94 53.59 -53.39
C MET A 1 22.23 52.34 -53.88
N PRO A 2 21.00 52.02 -53.42
CA PRO A 2 20.26 52.53 -52.24
C PRO A 2 20.39 51.50 -51.08
N ASP A 3 20.50 51.80 -49.79
CA ASP A 3 20.16 52.91 -48.88
C ASP A 3 18.68 53.14 -48.57
N THR A 4 18.43 53.47 -47.29
CA THR A 4 17.19 53.76 -46.53
C THR A 4 16.61 52.58 -45.72
N ASP A 5 16.88 52.49 -44.41
CA ASP A 5 16.36 53.32 -43.31
C ASP A 5 14.85 53.55 -43.35
N LYS A 6 14.13 53.05 -42.34
CA LYS A 6 13.06 53.79 -41.63
C LYS A 6 12.50 53.06 -40.39
N CYS A 7 12.45 53.85 -39.30
CA CYS A 7 11.46 53.87 -38.20
C CYS A 7 11.42 52.66 -37.24
N ALA A 8 11.91 52.70 -36.00
CA ALA A 8 11.86 53.68 -34.89
C ALA A 8 10.46 53.99 -34.32
N THR A 9 10.35 53.72 -33.00
CA THR A 9 9.49 54.38 -31.98
C THR A 9 7.98 54.01 -32.01
N LEU A 10 7.23 53.85 -30.91
CA LEU A 10 7.22 54.45 -29.57
C LEU A 10 6.35 53.55 -28.63
N ILE A 11 6.80 53.40 -27.36
CA ILE A 11 6.07 53.66 -26.09
C ILE A 11 4.64 53.11 -25.92
N LEU A 12 4.42 52.30 -24.87
CA LEU A 12 3.53 52.65 -23.75
C LEU A 12 3.58 51.62 -22.62
N ASP A 13 4.11 52.09 -21.49
CA ASP A 13 3.59 51.91 -20.13
C ASP A 13 2.62 50.75 -19.87
N ARG A 14 3.10 49.79 -19.08
CA ARG A 14 2.34 49.30 -17.91
C ARG A 14 3.27 49.03 -16.74
N GLU A 15 3.52 50.07 -15.97
CA GLU A 15 3.54 49.96 -14.51
C GLU A 15 2.21 49.36 -14.05
N VAL A 16 2.23 48.16 -13.45
CA VAL A 16 1.13 47.71 -12.59
C VAL A 16 1.71 47.06 -11.34
N CYS A 17 1.53 47.77 -10.24
CA CYS A 17 1.37 47.31 -8.85
C CYS A 17 2.42 46.33 -8.32
N VAL A 18 3.45 46.82 -7.64
CA VAL A 18 3.42 47.15 -6.20
C VAL A 18 3.11 45.91 -5.36
N HIS A 19 4.19 45.46 -4.70
CA HIS A 19 4.22 44.75 -3.43
C HIS A 19 2.97 44.97 -2.56
N GLY A 20 2.01 44.06 -2.67
CA GLY A 20 0.92 43.88 -1.73
C GLY A 20 1.27 42.77 -0.75
N ALA A 21 1.70 43.14 0.44
CA ALA A 21 1.84 42.26 1.58
C ALA A 21 0.56 41.40 1.77
N ARG A 22 0.68 40.07 1.58
CA ARG A 22 -0.29 39.10 2.09
C ARG A 22 0.21 38.51 3.41
N THR A 23 0.47 39.38 4.39
CA THR A 23 0.48 39.00 5.80
C THR A 23 -0.96 39.00 6.28
N GLY A 24 -1.69 37.90 6.11
CA GLY A 24 -3.07 37.86 6.61
C GLY A 24 -3.96 36.75 6.10
N TRP A 25 -3.56 35.49 6.19
CA TRP A 25 -4.49 34.36 6.05
C TRP A 25 -4.11 33.15 6.93
N PHE A 26 -3.70 33.39 8.18
CA PHE A 26 -3.94 32.39 9.25
C PHE A 26 -5.30 32.68 9.88
N ARG A 27 -6.34 32.73 9.05
CA ARG A 27 -7.72 32.67 9.55
C ARG A 27 -7.90 31.21 9.93
N GLY A 28 -7.87 30.94 11.25
CA GLY A 28 -8.07 29.61 11.80
C GLY A 28 -9.22 28.94 11.08
N THR A 29 -8.88 27.96 10.24
CA THR A 29 -9.82 26.99 9.72
C THR A 29 -10.28 26.25 10.96
N GLY A 30 -11.38 26.72 11.56
CA GLY A 30 -11.97 26.08 12.72
C GLY A 30 -12.02 24.60 12.42
N ASP A 31 -11.37 23.81 13.28
CA ASP A 31 -11.13 22.39 13.10
C ASP A 31 -12.41 21.74 12.59
N ALA A 32 -12.49 21.59 11.27
CA ALA A 32 -13.54 20.81 10.66
C ALA A 32 -13.21 19.41 11.14
N LYS A 33 -13.83 19.01 12.26
CA LYS A 33 -13.64 17.72 12.88
C LYS A 33 -13.83 16.70 11.78
N MET A 34 -12.72 16.17 11.28
CA MET A 34 -12.76 15.14 10.26
C MET A 34 -13.43 13.94 10.90
N ASN A 35 -14.69 13.73 10.52
CA ASN A 35 -15.47 12.61 11.00
C ASN A 35 -15.13 11.42 10.11
N ILE A 36 -14.66 10.34 10.75
CA ILE A 36 -14.52 9.04 10.09
C ILE A 36 -15.92 8.55 9.74
N ASP A 37 -16.11 8.13 8.49
CA ASP A 37 -17.26 7.32 8.10
C ASP A 37 -17.07 5.91 8.68
N TRP A 38 -17.63 5.70 9.86
CA TRP A 38 -17.54 4.44 10.58
C TRP A 38 -18.21 3.27 9.85
N GLY A 39 -19.21 3.53 8.99
CA GLY A 39 -19.84 2.48 8.20
C GLY A 39 -18.83 1.89 7.21
N ARG A 40 -18.19 2.76 6.42
CA ARG A 40 -17.14 2.35 5.47
C ARG A 40 -15.94 1.70 6.16
N PHE A 41 -15.53 2.24 7.31
CA PHE A 41 -14.47 1.64 8.12
C PHE A 41 -14.83 0.19 8.49
N ILE A 42 -16.03 -0.04 9.03
CA ILE A 42 -16.48 -1.37 9.45
C ILE A 42 -16.59 -2.31 8.25
N ASP A 43 -17.14 -1.86 7.12
CA ASP A 43 -17.25 -2.68 5.91
C ASP A 43 -15.89 -3.18 5.43
N VAL A 44 -14.89 -2.30 5.40
CA VAL A 44 -13.52 -2.66 5.01
C VAL A 44 -12.87 -3.60 6.02
N MET A 45 -13.07 -3.38 7.32
CA MET A 45 -12.61 -4.30 8.36
C MET A 45 -13.21 -5.69 8.15
N ILE A 46 -14.52 -5.78 7.96
CA ILE A 46 -15.23 -7.05 7.75
C ILE A 46 -14.66 -7.75 6.51
N ILE A 47 -14.58 -7.05 5.37
CA ILE A 47 -14.09 -7.64 4.12
C ILE A 47 -12.63 -8.11 4.26
N GLY A 48 -11.75 -7.27 4.81
CA GLY A 48 -10.33 -7.59 4.98
C GLY A 48 -10.12 -8.80 5.89
N GLU A 49 -10.75 -8.80 7.07
CA GLU A 49 -10.65 -9.92 8.03
C GLU A 49 -11.28 -11.20 7.49
N TRP A 50 -12.38 -11.11 6.74
CA TRP A 50 -12.95 -12.29 6.07
C TRP A 50 -12.01 -12.88 5.02
N LEU A 51 -11.30 -12.05 4.26
CA LEU A 51 -10.30 -12.56 3.31
C LEU A 51 -9.16 -13.27 4.03
N VAL A 52 -8.64 -12.71 5.13
CA VAL A 52 -7.61 -13.38 5.95
C VAL A 52 -8.14 -14.67 6.57
N PHE A 53 -9.37 -14.66 7.09
CA PHE A 53 -10.03 -15.86 7.61
C PHE A 53 -10.17 -16.95 6.54
N LEU A 54 -10.56 -16.59 5.32
CA LEU A 54 -10.65 -17.57 4.22
C LEU A 54 -9.27 -18.15 3.90
N GLN A 55 -8.19 -17.34 3.88
CA GLN A 55 -6.83 -17.87 3.74
C GLN A 55 -6.50 -18.89 4.83
N ALA A 56 -6.87 -18.59 6.08
CA ALA A 56 -6.67 -19.49 7.22
C ALA A 56 -7.45 -20.81 7.05
N LEU A 57 -8.71 -20.73 6.63
CA LEU A 57 -9.59 -21.87 6.42
C LEU A 57 -9.07 -22.80 5.31
N PHE A 58 -8.70 -22.24 4.15
CA PHE A 58 -8.13 -23.05 3.07
C PHE A 58 -6.77 -23.63 3.43
N SER A 59 -5.92 -22.86 4.14
CA SER A 59 -4.68 -23.40 4.70
C SER A 59 -4.93 -24.54 5.68
N PHE A 60 -6.04 -24.51 6.42
CA PHE A 60 -6.39 -25.56 7.37
C PHE A 60 -6.83 -26.84 6.65
N TRP A 61 -7.68 -26.71 5.64
CA TRP A 61 -8.10 -27.84 4.80
C TRP A 61 -6.94 -28.45 4.04
N ASP A 62 -6.00 -27.62 3.60
CA ASP A 62 -4.78 -28.10 2.96
C ASP A 62 -3.69 -28.55 3.96
N GLY A 63 -3.94 -28.50 5.27
CA GLY A 63 -2.97 -28.97 6.27
C GLY A 63 -1.70 -28.12 6.37
N PHE A 64 -1.71 -26.89 5.87
CA PHE A 64 -0.64 -25.90 6.01
C PHE A 64 -0.92 -24.83 7.08
N PHE A 65 -2.05 -24.90 7.78
CA PHE A 65 -2.42 -23.90 8.79
C PHE A 65 -1.44 -23.87 9.98
N SER A 66 -1.02 -25.03 10.48
CA SER A 66 -0.05 -25.15 11.58
C SER A 66 1.13 -26.05 11.22
N ALA A 67 2.28 -25.84 11.89
CA ALA A 67 3.49 -26.64 11.69
C ALA A 67 3.25 -28.15 11.93
N THR A 68 2.37 -28.49 12.89
CA THR A 68 1.99 -29.88 13.17
C THR A 68 1.23 -30.51 12.01
N GLN A 69 0.30 -29.78 11.37
CA GLN A 69 -0.42 -30.31 10.21
C GLN A 69 0.53 -30.51 9.02
N MET A 70 1.41 -29.54 8.76
CA MET A 70 2.41 -29.63 7.69
C MET A 70 3.31 -30.85 7.88
N SER A 71 3.82 -31.04 9.10
CA SER A 71 4.69 -32.17 9.42
C SER A 71 3.99 -33.52 9.25
N ARG A 72 2.68 -33.62 9.52
CA ARG A 72 1.90 -34.86 9.28
C ARG A 72 1.76 -35.18 7.79
N LYS A 73 1.79 -34.17 6.93
CA LYS A 73 1.85 -34.33 5.47
C LYS A 73 3.28 -34.55 4.93
N GLY A 74 4.29 -34.52 5.80
CA GLY A 74 5.70 -34.70 5.40
C GLY A 74 6.38 -33.45 4.85
N HIS A 75 5.78 -32.26 5.01
CA HIS A 75 6.39 -31.01 4.60
C HIS A 75 7.17 -30.35 5.75
N HIS A 76 8.28 -29.71 5.40
CA HIS A 76 9.08 -28.90 6.30
C HIS A 76 9.23 -27.49 5.70
N GLY A 77 8.60 -26.50 6.32
CA GLY A 77 8.52 -25.14 5.81
C GLY A 77 7.82 -24.21 6.80
N TYR A 78 7.11 -23.20 6.30
CA TYR A 78 6.42 -22.23 7.15
C TYR A 78 4.91 -22.37 7.06
N SER A 79 4.29 -22.68 8.20
CA SER A 79 2.83 -22.73 8.29
C SER A 79 2.20 -21.35 8.25
N PHE A 80 0.90 -21.29 7.97
CA PHE A 80 0.11 -20.07 7.94
C PHE A 80 0.27 -19.25 9.23
N LEU A 81 0.16 -19.89 10.40
CA LEU A 81 0.32 -19.22 11.70
C LEU A 81 1.72 -18.65 11.94
N GLN A 82 2.74 -19.18 11.27
CA GLN A 82 4.12 -18.70 11.36
C GLN A 82 4.40 -17.58 10.36
N HIS A 83 3.47 -17.25 9.47
CA HIS A 83 3.67 -16.22 8.45
C HIS A 83 3.45 -14.82 9.07
N GLY A 84 4.51 -14.04 9.27
CA GLY A 84 4.41 -12.71 9.90
C GLY A 84 3.52 -11.74 9.13
N GLY A 85 3.54 -11.80 7.79
CA GLY A 85 2.65 -11.04 6.92
C GLY A 85 1.16 -11.21 7.23
N MET A 86 0.70 -12.42 7.58
CA MET A 86 -0.70 -12.66 7.93
C MET A 86 -1.10 -11.89 9.19
N TRP A 87 -0.23 -11.86 10.21
CA TRP A 87 -0.48 -11.07 11.41
C TRP A 87 -0.46 -9.56 11.13
N CYS A 88 0.39 -9.11 10.20
CA CYS A 88 0.34 -7.72 9.75
C CYS A 88 -0.95 -7.40 9.02
N ASP A 89 -1.49 -8.33 8.25
CA ASP A 89 -2.72 -8.11 7.50
C ASP A 89 -3.89 -7.83 8.43
N VAL A 90 -3.98 -8.58 9.54
CA VAL A 90 -4.99 -8.40 10.60
C VAL A 90 -4.73 -7.12 11.42
N ILE A 91 -3.50 -6.92 11.90
CA ILE A 91 -3.23 -5.93 12.96
C ILE A 91 -2.89 -4.54 12.39
N ILE A 92 -2.33 -4.49 11.17
CA ILE A 92 -1.76 -3.27 10.60
C ILE A 92 -2.49 -2.89 9.31
N ILE A 93 -2.50 -3.75 8.30
CA ILE A 93 -2.94 -3.36 6.95
C ILE A 93 -4.45 -3.23 6.87
N THR A 94 -5.24 -4.19 7.35
CA THR A 94 -6.71 -4.08 7.32
C THR A 94 -7.20 -2.84 8.10
N PRO A 95 -6.75 -2.58 9.35
CA PRO A 95 -7.11 -1.37 10.08
C PRO A 95 -6.64 -0.08 9.40
N LEU A 96 -5.45 -0.08 8.81
CA LEU A 96 -4.94 1.07 8.06
C LEU A 96 -5.80 1.37 6.84
N VAL A 97 -6.10 0.36 6.03
CA VAL A 97 -6.95 0.51 4.83
C VAL A 97 -8.36 0.94 5.23
N ALA A 98 -8.93 0.37 6.29
CA ALA A 98 -10.22 0.80 6.83
C ALA A 98 -10.20 2.26 7.30
N TYR A 99 -9.14 2.69 7.99
CA TYR A 99 -8.93 4.08 8.38
C TYR A 99 -8.89 5.01 7.17
N LEU A 100 -8.12 4.66 6.14
CA LEU A 100 -8.00 5.46 4.93
C LEU A 100 -9.35 5.60 4.20
N VAL A 101 -10.08 4.50 4.03
CA VAL A 101 -11.39 4.49 3.34
C VAL A 101 -12.48 5.18 4.16
N GLY A 102 -12.43 5.07 5.50
CA GLY A 102 -13.35 5.77 6.40
C GLY A 102 -13.07 7.26 6.48
N LYS A 103 -11.80 7.68 6.39
CA LYS A 103 -11.42 9.10 6.47
C LYS A 103 -11.49 9.83 5.13
N TYR A 104 -11.16 9.16 4.03
CA TYR A 104 -11.09 9.75 2.70
C TYR A 104 -12.08 9.10 1.74
N GLN A 105 -12.77 9.95 0.98
CA GLN A 105 -13.59 9.54 -0.16
C GLN A 105 -12.70 9.46 -1.40
N PHE A 106 -12.32 8.25 -1.79
CA PHE A 106 -11.55 8.03 -3.00
C PHE A 106 -12.43 7.99 -4.26
N ALA A 107 -11.90 8.47 -5.38
CA ALA A 107 -12.52 8.38 -6.70
C ALA A 107 -12.34 6.97 -7.31
N TYR A 108 -12.93 5.96 -6.69
CA TYR A 108 -12.76 4.53 -7.04
C TYR A 108 -13.06 4.17 -8.50
N LEU A 109 -13.98 4.90 -9.14
CA LEU A 109 -14.39 4.64 -10.53
C LEU A 109 -13.67 5.54 -11.55
N SER A 110 -12.71 6.34 -11.11
CA SER A 110 -11.90 7.13 -12.04
C SER A 110 -10.98 6.22 -12.88
N PRO A 111 -10.66 6.60 -14.13
CA PRO A 111 -9.74 5.83 -14.97
C PRO A 111 -8.38 5.58 -14.32
N LEU A 112 -7.87 6.56 -13.57
CA LEU A 112 -6.60 6.43 -12.85
C LEU A 112 -6.70 5.42 -11.70
N SER A 113 -7.76 5.48 -10.90
CA SER A 113 -8.01 4.51 -9.83
C SER A 113 -8.11 3.07 -10.37
N ILE A 114 -8.87 2.86 -11.44
CA ILE A 114 -9.00 1.55 -12.10
C ILE A 114 -7.65 1.07 -12.63
N THR A 115 -6.85 1.97 -13.21
CA THR A 115 -5.49 1.64 -13.68
C THR A 115 -4.60 1.17 -12.52
N ILE A 116 -4.65 1.85 -11.37
CA ILE A 116 -3.91 1.44 -10.16
C ILE A 116 -4.33 0.03 -9.72
N ALA A 117 -5.65 -0.26 -9.68
CA ALA A 117 -6.16 -1.57 -9.30
C ALA A 117 -5.67 -2.69 -10.25
N ILE A 118 -5.72 -2.45 -11.56
CA ILE A 118 -5.25 -3.40 -12.58
C ILE A 118 -3.75 -3.64 -12.44
N VAL A 119 -2.95 -2.58 -12.30
CA VAL A 119 -1.50 -2.70 -12.12
C VAL A 119 -1.19 -3.48 -10.84
N ALA A 120 -1.87 -3.19 -9.73
CA ALA A 120 -1.71 -3.94 -8.49
C ALA A 120 -2.02 -5.44 -8.69
N LEU A 121 -3.13 -5.77 -9.35
CA LEU A 121 -3.52 -7.16 -9.63
C LEU A 121 -2.46 -7.89 -10.46
N VAL A 122 -1.96 -7.24 -11.53
CA VAL A 122 -0.92 -7.79 -12.41
C VAL A 122 0.37 -8.04 -11.63
N VAL A 123 0.81 -7.06 -10.82
CA VAL A 123 2.03 -7.18 -10.02
C VAL A 123 1.91 -8.33 -9.02
N TRP A 124 0.81 -8.41 -8.25
CA TRP A 124 0.64 -9.48 -7.26
C TRP A 124 0.50 -10.86 -7.89
N THR A 125 -0.21 -10.95 -9.01
CA THR A 125 -0.29 -12.20 -9.79
C THR A 125 1.07 -12.63 -10.31
N ALA A 126 1.85 -11.70 -10.85
CA ALA A 126 3.20 -11.99 -11.35
C ALA A 126 4.14 -12.42 -10.21
N LEU A 127 4.08 -11.78 -9.05
CA LEU A 127 4.85 -12.20 -7.87
C LEU A 127 4.44 -13.60 -7.41
N ALA A 128 3.15 -13.89 -7.33
CA ALA A 128 2.66 -15.22 -6.95
C ALA A 128 3.16 -16.32 -7.89
N VAL A 129 3.07 -16.11 -9.21
CA VAL A 129 3.42 -17.12 -10.21
C VAL A 129 4.93 -17.22 -10.45
N PHE A 130 5.64 -16.10 -10.58
CA PHE A 130 7.03 -16.12 -11.02
C PHE A 130 8.05 -16.03 -9.89
N VAL A 131 7.65 -15.59 -8.69
CA VAL A 131 8.55 -15.46 -7.54
C VAL A 131 8.19 -16.46 -6.45
N PHE A 132 6.95 -16.46 -5.97
CA PHE A 132 6.55 -17.25 -4.80
C PHE A 132 6.32 -18.72 -5.14
N THR A 133 5.82 -19.04 -6.33
CA THR A 133 5.62 -20.44 -6.74
C THR A 133 6.95 -21.22 -6.85
N PRO A 134 8.01 -20.71 -7.51
CA PRO A 134 9.33 -21.36 -7.48
C PRO A 134 9.91 -21.46 -6.07
N ALA A 135 9.75 -20.42 -5.24
CA ALA A 135 10.23 -20.43 -3.86
C ALA A 135 9.51 -21.51 -3.02
N GLY A 136 8.20 -21.69 -3.21
CA GLY A 136 7.37 -22.69 -2.53
C GLY A 136 7.76 -24.13 -2.83
N LYS A 137 8.43 -24.41 -3.96
CA LYS A 137 9.03 -25.74 -4.23
C LYS A 137 10.18 -26.06 -3.29
N ILE A 138 10.96 -25.04 -2.93
CA ILE A 138 12.18 -25.18 -2.11
C ILE A 138 11.82 -25.07 -0.63
N MET A 139 10.94 -24.15 -0.29
CA MET A 139 10.49 -23.86 1.06
C MET A 139 8.97 -23.76 1.07
N PRO A 140 8.26 -24.90 1.21
CA PRO A 140 6.80 -24.92 1.23
C PRO A 140 6.21 -23.97 2.27
N GLU A 141 5.21 -23.20 1.87
CA GLU A 141 4.43 -22.36 2.78
C GLU A 141 2.94 -22.40 2.42
N ALA A 142 2.07 -21.96 3.33
CA ALA A 142 0.62 -22.05 3.15
C ALA A 142 0.08 -21.39 1.87
N HIS A 143 0.76 -20.38 1.35
CA HIS A 143 0.36 -19.65 0.14
C HIS A 143 0.95 -20.22 -1.14
N THR A 144 2.10 -20.89 -1.06
CA THR A 144 2.75 -21.58 -2.19
C THR A 144 3.51 -22.82 -1.72
N HIS A 145 3.20 -23.97 -2.32
CA HIS A 145 3.97 -25.20 -2.14
C HIS A 145 3.82 -26.08 -3.37
N ASP A 146 4.70 -27.09 -3.48
CA ASP A 146 4.71 -28.09 -4.55
C ASP A 146 4.73 -27.52 -5.99
N GLY A 147 5.08 -26.24 -6.13
CA GLY A 147 5.18 -25.60 -7.43
C GLY A 147 3.91 -25.00 -7.98
N TYR A 148 2.94 -24.69 -7.14
CA TYR A 148 1.78 -23.88 -7.53
C TYR A 148 1.41 -22.86 -6.43
N VAL A 149 0.50 -21.95 -6.80
CA VAL A 149 -0.16 -21.01 -5.86
C VAL A 149 -1.41 -21.68 -5.32
N THR A 150 -1.53 -21.81 -4.00
CA THR A 150 -2.68 -22.45 -3.35
C THR A 150 -3.91 -21.56 -3.40
N GLU A 151 -5.06 -22.07 -3.01
CA GLU A 151 -6.29 -21.28 -2.84
C GLU A 151 -6.08 -20.14 -1.84
N ALA A 152 -5.40 -20.42 -0.72
CA ALA A 152 -5.02 -19.38 0.24
C ALA A 152 -4.09 -18.33 -0.39
N GLY A 153 -3.15 -18.75 -1.25
CA GLY A 153 -2.29 -17.86 -2.03
C GLY A 153 -3.08 -16.94 -2.97
N TRP A 154 -4.08 -17.45 -3.68
CA TRP A 154 -4.91 -16.63 -4.57
C TRP A 154 -5.80 -15.65 -3.80
N ILE A 155 -6.33 -16.05 -2.64
CA ILE A 155 -7.09 -15.14 -1.77
C ILE A 155 -6.16 -14.03 -1.24
N LEU A 156 -4.92 -14.36 -0.88
CA LEU A 156 -3.91 -13.36 -0.52
C LEU A 156 -3.63 -12.38 -1.68
N VAL A 157 -3.54 -12.86 -2.93
CA VAL A 157 -3.36 -11.99 -4.11
C VAL A 157 -4.51 -10.99 -4.24
N VAL A 158 -5.76 -11.43 -4.05
CA VAL A 158 -6.93 -10.54 -4.06
C VAL A 158 -6.84 -9.52 -2.94
N TYR A 159 -6.57 -9.96 -1.71
CA TYR A 159 -6.41 -9.09 -0.55
C TYR A 159 -5.31 -8.04 -0.78
N ALA A 160 -4.12 -8.46 -1.19
CA ALA A 160 -2.97 -7.59 -1.41
C ALA A 160 -3.23 -6.59 -2.55
N THR A 161 -3.99 -7.00 -3.57
CA THR A 161 -4.46 -6.11 -4.64
C THR A 161 -5.35 -5.00 -4.09
N LEU A 162 -6.37 -5.34 -3.32
CA LEU A 162 -7.30 -4.35 -2.74
C LEU A 162 -6.60 -3.40 -1.78
N ALA A 163 -5.74 -3.91 -0.90
CA ALA A 163 -4.96 -3.10 0.02
C ALA A 163 -4.00 -2.15 -0.72
N SER A 164 -3.28 -2.66 -1.72
CA SER A 164 -2.37 -1.84 -2.53
C SER A 164 -3.13 -0.79 -3.33
N TRP A 165 -4.32 -1.11 -3.83
CA TRP A 165 -5.16 -0.15 -4.55
C TRP A 165 -5.48 1.07 -3.69
N VAL A 166 -5.95 0.86 -2.46
CA VAL A 166 -6.25 1.96 -1.54
C VAL A 166 -4.99 2.72 -1.12
N ILE A 167 -3.93 2.02 -0.71
CA ILE A 167 -2.69 2.65 -0.24
C ILE A 167 -2.04 3.48 -1.35
N VAL A 168 -2.02 2.98 -2.58
CA VAL A 168 -1.47 3.73 -3.73
C VAL A 168 -2.35 4.91 -4.09
N MET A 169 -3.69 4.76 -4.11
CA MET A 169 -4.58 5.92 -4.30
C MET A 169 -4.36 7.01 -3.25
N TRP A 170 -4.01 6.63 -2.02
CA TRP A 170 -3.67 7.60 -0.99
C TRP A 170 -2.34 8.31 -1.24
N TYR A 171 -1.31 7.62 -1.77
CA TYR A 171 -0.06 8.28 -2.17
C TYR A 171 -0.18 9.10 -3.46
N VAL A 172 -1.17 8.84 -4.33
CA VAL A 172 -1.39 9.56 -5.59
C VAL A 172 -2.35 10.73 -5.41
N SER A 173 -1.87 11.96 -5.62
CA SER A 173 -2.66 13.18 -5.43
C SER A 173 -3.85 13.31 -6.38
N GLY A 174 -4.96 13.84 -5.85
CA GLY A 174 -6.16 14.19 -6.63
C GLY A 174 -7.19 13.07 -6.77
N LEU A 175 -7.03 11.97 -6.02
CA LEU A 175 -8.01 10.89 -5.95
C LEU A 175 -8.83 10.91 -4.66
N GLU A 176 -8.38 11.65 -3.66
CA GLU A 176 -8.96 11.75 -2.33
C GLU A 176 -9.85 13.00 -2.14
N THR A 177 -10.81 12.90 -1.24
CA THR A 177 -11.51 14.05 -0.65
C THR A 177 -11.87 13.72 0.80
N PRO A 178 -11.53 14.55 1.81
CA PRO A 178 -10.80 15.82 1.71
C PRO A 178 -9.33 15.62 1.31
N PRO A 179 -8.58 16.70 1.00
CA PRO A 179 -7.14 16.63 0.80
C PRO A 179 -6.43 15.97 1.99
N ILE A 180 -5.43 15.14 1.70
CA ILE A 180 -4.63 14.46 2.74
C ILE A 180 -3.79 15.48 3.51
N SER A 181 -3.79 15.38 4.84
CA SER A 181 -2.96 16.21 5.71
C SER A 181 -1.53 15.68 5.80
N GLU A 182 -0.55 16.57 5.96
CA GLU A 182 0.87 16.19 6.14
C GLU A 182 1.07 15.27 7.36
N ASN A 183 0.31 15.50 8.43
CA ASN A 183 0.32 14.67 9.63
C ASN A 183 -0.15 13.24 9.33
N ASP A 184 -1.21 13.08 8.53
CA ASP A 184 -1.64 11.75 8.10
C ASP A 184 -0.57 11.08 7.23
N VAL A 185 0.15 11.86 6.40
CA VAL A 185 1.26 11.32 5.60
C VAL A 185 2.31 10.68 6.49
N ALA A 186 2.73 11.40 7.54
CA ALA A 186 3.70 10.92 8.50
C ALA A 186 3.18 9.69 9.28
N ILE A 187 1.95 9.72 9.78
CA ILE A 187 1.36 8.63 10.57
C ILE A 187 1.26 7.34 9.74
N VAL A 188 0.66 7.41 8.56
CA VAL A 188 0.47 6.23 7.69
C VAL A 188 1.83 5.65 7.28
N SER A 189 2.77 6.51 6.89
CA SER A 189 4.12 6.06 6.50
C SER A 189 4.86 5.41 7.68
N PHE A 190 4.71 5.95 8.89
CA PHE A 190 5.28 5.36 10.10
C PHE A 190 4.65 3.99 10.42
N VAL A 191 3.33 3.85 10.30
CA VAL A 191 2.61 2.58 10.50
C VAL A 191 3.04 1.49 9.50
N LEU A 192 3.41 1.88 8.28
CA LEU A 192 3.89 0.93 7.26
C LEU A 192 5.31 0.40 7.53
N ILE A 193 6.12 1.05 8.38
CA ILE A 193 7.47 0.57 8.70
C ILE A 193 7.44 -0.77 9.46
N PRO A 194 6.66 -0.93 10.56
CA PRO A 194 6.46 -2.23 11.19
C PRO A 194 5.96 -3.30 10.22
N TRP A 195 5.04 -2.97 9.31
CA TRP A 195 4.59 -3.89 8.26
C TRP A 195 5.74 -4.33 7.34
N ALA A 196 6.60 -3.40 6.91
CA ALA A 196 7.72 -3.70 6.03
C ALA A 196 8.67 -4.76 6.64
N ILE A 197 8.85 -4.72 7.97
CA ILE A 197 9.67 -5.66 8.74
C ILE A 197 8.91 -6.98 8.98
N LEU A 198 7.72 -6.90 9.58
CA LEU A 198 6.98 -8.08 10.00
C LEU A 198 6.47 -8.91 8.80
N SER A 199 6.22 -8.30 7.64
CA SER A 199 5.80 -9.00 6.43
C SER A 199 6.84 -9.96 5.85
N VAL A 200 8.12 -9.82 6.22
CA VAL A 200 9.18 -10.76 5.79
C VAL A 200 9.55 -11.78 6.87
N ILE A 201 9.17 -11.52 8.13
CA ILE A 201 9.49 -12.37 9.27
C ILE A 201 8.61 -13.61 9.25
N LYS A 202 9.21 -14.76 9.61
CA LYS A 202 8.45 -15.96 9.97
C LYS A 202 8.61 -16.20 11.48
N ILE A 203 7.50 -16.40 12.18
CA ILE A 203 7.45 -16.64 13.62
C ILE A 203 7.81 -18.11 13.87
N SER A 204 9.09 -18.43 13.71
CA SER A 204 9.61 -19.79 13.83
C SER A 204 11.03 -19.78 14.39
N PRO A 205 11.40 -20.69 15.32
CA PRO A 205 12.75 -20.74 15.88
C PRO A 205 13.86 -21.00 14.84
N ILE A 206 13.51 -21.62 13.71
CA ILE A 206 14.46 -21.92 12.63
C ILE A 206 14.60 -20.78 11.62
N TRP A 207 13.71 -19.78 11.66
CA TRP A 207 13.79 -18.64 10.75
C TRP A 207 14.95 -17.73 11.15
N LYS A 208 15.71 -17.29 10.15
CA LYS A 208 16.82 -16.36 10.33
C LYS A 208 16.72 -15.27 9.28
N LEU A 209 16.95 -14.04 9.70
CA LEU A 209 17.10 -12.91 8.78
C LEU A 209 18.35 -13.17 7.91
N ASN A 210 18.13 -13.27 6.60
CA ASN A 210 19.18 -13.45 5.61
C ASN A 210 19.30 -12.21 4.71
N TYR A 211 20.34 -12.16 3.88
CA TYR A 211 20.61 -11.03 3.00
C TYR A 211 19.42 -10.64 2.11
N CYS A 212 18.70 -11.62 1.55
CA CYS A 212 17.54 -11.35 0.70
C CYS A 212 16.41 -10.69 1.50
N SER A 213 16.06 -11.22 2.67
CA SER A 213 15.02 -10.65 3.54
C SER A 213 15.40 -9.27 4.09
N THR A 214 16.67 -9.05 4.42
CA THR A 214 17.19 -7.74 4.84
C THR A 214 17.09 -6.73 3.70
N THR A 215 17.54 -7.10 2.50
CA THR A 215 17.46 -6.23 1.31
C THR A 215 16.01 -5.91 0.98
N GLN A 216 15.11 -6.89 0.99
CA GLN A 216 13.69 -6.69 0.76
C GLN A 216 13.08 -5.71 1.78
N THR A 217 13.41 -5.86 3.06
CA THR A 217 12.94 -4.95 4.13
C THR A 217 13.46 -3.53 3.91
N ALA A 218 14.74 -3.38 3.61
CA ALA A 218 15.36 -2.08 3.34
C ALA A 218 14.71 -1.39 2.13
N VAL A 219 14.51 -2.11 1.03
CA VAL A 219 13.85 -1.60 -0.17
C VAL A 219 12.42 -1.14 0.13
N LYS A 220 11.64 -1.91 0.92
CA LYS A 220 10.29 -1.51 1.33
C LYS A 220 10.30 -0.21 2.15
N ILE A 221 11.19 -0.10 3.15
CA ILE A 221 11.31 1.09 3.99
C ILE A 221 11.71 2.31 3.17
N ILE A 222 12.71 2.18 2.29
CA ILE A 222 13.13 3.26 1.39
C ILE A 222 11.98 3.64 0.45
N GLY A 223 11.25 2.67 -0.10
CA GLY A 223 10.09 2.91 -0.95
C GLY A 223 9.00 3.71 -0.22
N ILE A 224 8.67 3.36 1.02
CA ILE A 224 7.73 4.12 1.87
C ILE A 224 8.23 5.56 2.07
N ALA A 225 9.51 5.75 2.38
CA ALA A 225 10.08 7.07 2.58
C ALA A 225 10.04 7.93 1.30
N VAL A 226 10.34 7.35 0.14
CA VAL A 226 10.26 8.03 -1.16
C VAL A 226 8.83 8.43 -1.50
N LEU A 227 7.86 7.53 -1.28
CA LEU A 227 6.45 7.82 -1.51
C LEU A 227 5.93 8.91 -0.56
N ALA A 228 6.33 8.87 0.71
CA ALA A 228 6.00 9.91 1.68
C ALA A 228 6.58 11.27 1.28
N TRP A 229 7.86 11.29 0.88
CA TRP A 229 8.51 12.50 0.38
C TRP A 229 7.80 13.04 -0.86
N TRP A 230 7.52 12.21 -1.86
CA TRP A 230 6.80 12.65 -3.06
C TRP A 230 5.38 13.16 -2.73
N ARG A 231 4.70 12.57 -1.76
CA ARG A 231 3.35 13.05 -1.39
C ARG A 231 3.36 14.44 -0.73
N LEU A 232 4.46 14.82 -0.10
CA LEU A 232 4.62 16.09 0.61
C LEU A 232 5.13 17.25 -0.26
N TRP A 233 5.70 16.97 -1.44
CA TRP A 233 6.42 17.95 -2.28
C TRP A 233 6.02 17.84 -3.76
#